data_AF-A0A1B7K0Y9-F1
#
_entry.id   AF-A0A1B7K0Y9-F1
#
_cell.length_a   1.000
_cell.length_b   1.000
_cell.length_c   1.000
_cell.angle_alpha   90.00
_cell.angle_beta   90.00
_cell.angle_gamma   90.00
#
_symmetry.space_group_name_H-M   'P 1'
#
loop_
_entity.id
_entity.type
_entity.pdbx_description
1 polymer ?
#
loop_
_entity_poly.entity_id
_entity_poly.type
_entity_poly.pdbx_seq_one_letter_code
_entity_poly.pdbx_strand_id
1 'polypeptide(L)'
;MKLTDMAIKRAKPKEKSYTLADGNGLSLLVETNGSKGWRYRYQFAGKTKMISLGIYPVVTLNEARTKRDEARKQVANGINPSEARKSEKAATINQTENTFKNIALEWYEGRKDRWSVGYRDDMMDAFEKDVFPYIGNRPIAEIKPMELLEVLSIMEKRGATEKLKKVRQRCGEVWKYAIITGRAEYNPAPDLASAFVPHKREHYAHLSVSELPEFLSSIDKYMGSQIVRVALRVLILTGVRPGELRKAEWSEINFDTGVWEILAEKMKMRRPHIVPLSEQVIDLLKQIHPISGSYQYIFPSRTDYRKHISDMALNTMIRRMGYSGRATGHGFRHTMSTILHEQGYNTAWIETQLAHVDKNSIRGTYNHAQYIDGRREMLQWYADYMGALENGDNVVHGNFKRA
;
A
#
# COMPACT_ATOMS: atom_id res chain seq x y z
N MET A 1 -1.94 67.09 -5.50
CA MET A 1 -2.51 67.06 -6.87
C MET A 1 -2.90 65.63 -7.18
N LYS A 2 -4.09 65.37 -7.72
CA LYS A 2 -4.49 64.01 -8.14
C LYS A 2 -3.77 63.62 -9.43
N LEU A 3 -3.43 62.35 -9.62
CA LEU A 3 -2.82 61.87 -10.85
C LEU A 3 -3.83 61.79 -11.99
N THR A 4 -3.31 61.92 -13.22
CA THR A 4 -4.02 61.67 -14.47
C THR A 4 -3.28 60.57 -15.25
N ASP A 5 -3.99 59.83 -16.11
CA ASP A 5 -3.35 58.79 -16.93
C ASP A 5 -2.23 59.34 -17.81
N MET A 6 -2.36 60.58 -18.31
CA MET A 6 -1.29 61.25 -19.04
C MET A 6 -0.05 61.50 -18.19
N ALA A 7 -0.21 61.94 -16.93
CA ALA A 7 0.90 62.14 -16.02
C ALA A 7 1.62 60.80 -15.72
N ILE A 8 0.87 59.72 -15.58
CA ILE A 8 1.40 58.37 -15.34
C ILE A 8 2.17 57.85 -16.55
N LYS A 9 1.64 58.03 -17.77
CA LYS A 9 2.32 57.63 -19.01
C LYS A 9 3.62 58.42 -19.20
N ARG A 10 3.62 59.72 -18.90
CA ARG A 10 4.80 60.60 -19.01
C ARG A 10 5.86 60.36 -17.93
N ALA A 11 5.52 59.70 -16.83
CA ALA A 11 6.47 59.37 -15.77
C ALA A 11 7.53 58.38 -16.28
N LYS A 12 8.78 58.85 -16.42
CA LYS A 12 9.94 58.05 -16.83
C LYS A 12 10.74 57.56 -15.61
N PRO A 13 11.44 56.41 -15.70
CA PRO A 13 12.37 55.99 -14.67
C PRO A 13 13.47 57.03 -14.43
N LYS A 14 14.01 57.05 -13.22
CA LYS A 14 15.13 57.89 -12.78
C LYS A 14 16.20 57.01 -12.13
N GLU A 15 17.35 57.58 -11.78
CA GLU A 15 18.43 56.88 -11.06
C GLU A 15 17.98 56.30 -9.70
N LYS A 16 16.96 56.90 -9.07
CA LYS A 16 16.35 56.40 -7.83
C LYS A 16 14.84 56.27 -8.01
N SER A 17 14.26 55.23 -7.41
CA SER A 17 12.82 55.03 -7.35
C SER A 17 12.13 56.24 -6.73
N TYR A 18 11.03 56.69 -7.30
CA TYR A 18 10.28 57.83 -6.79
C TYR A 18 8.79 57.56 -6.79
N THR A 19 8.05 58.31 -5.97
CA THR A 19 6.62 58.09 -5.75
C THR A 19 5.83 59.30 -6.22
N LEU A 20 4.79 59.07 -7.01
CA LEU A 20 3.83 60.06 -7.46
C LEU A 20 2.55 59.92 -6.63
N ALA A 21 2.16 60.94 -5.87
CA ALA A 21 0.98 60.89 -5.01
C ALA A 21 -0.32 61.11 -5.80
N ASP A 22 -1.34 60.27 -5.58
CA ASP A 22 -2.71 60.47 -6.08
C ASP A 22 -3.66 61.04 -5.01
N GLY A 23 -3.30 60.88 -3.73
CA GLY A 23 -4.08 61.36 -2.59
C GLY A 23 -4.75 60.23 -1.80
N ASN A 24 -5.24 60.54 -0.60
CA ASN A 24 -5.83 59.56 0.34
C ASN A 24 -4.91 58.35 0.60
N GLY A 25 -3.61 58.59 0.69
CA GLY A 25 -2.60 57.54 0.89
C GLY A 25 -2.27 56.69 -0.35
N LEU A 26 -2.95 56.89 -1.48
CA LEU A 26 -2.63 56.24 -2.75
C LEU A 26 -1.51 56.98 -3.48
N SER A 27 -0.59 56.20 -4.03
CA SER A 27 0.54 56.68 -4.80
C SER A 27 1.01 55.65 -5.82
N LEU A 28 1.70 56.11 -6.85
CA LEU A 28 2.35 55.29 -7.85
C LEU A 28 3.87 55.31 -7.62
N LEU A 29 4.44 54.16 -7.30
CA LEU A 29 5.88 53.95 -7.24
C LEU A 29 6.42 53.70 -8.63
N VAL A 30 7.36 54.53 -9.08
CA VAL A 30 8.08 54.36 -10.35
C VAL A 30 9.48 53.85 -10.00
N GLU A 31 9.76 52.61 -10.39
CA GLU A 31 11.06 51.96 -10.17
C GLU A 31 12.09 52.40 -11.21
N THR A 32 13.37 52.19 -10.91
CA THR A 32 14.50 52.52 -11.81
C THR A 32 14.46 51.72 -13.11
N ASN A 33 13.89 50.52 -13.09
CA ASN A 33 13.67 49.66 -14.26
C ASN A 33 12.43 50.05 -15.10
N GLY A 34 11.72 51.12 -14.73
CA GLY A 34 10.54 51.62 -15.44
C GLY A 34 9.22 50.95 -15.04
N SER A 35 9.23 49.95 -14.15
CA SER A 35 7.99 49.36 -13.62
C SER A 35 7.24 50.35 -12.72
N LYS A 36 5.91 50.32 -12.78
CA LYS A 36 5.02 51.28 -12.11
C LYS A 36 4.02 50.55 -11.22
N GLY A 37 4.19 50.64 -9.91
CA GLY A 37 3.38 49.91 -8.93
C GLY A 37 2.47 50.83 -8.11
N TRP A 38 1.20 50.48 -7.97
CA TRP A 38 0.29 51.17 -7.06
C TRP A 38 0.59 50.80 -5.61
N ARG A 39 0.73 51.82 -4.76
CA ARG A 39 1.00 51.70 -3.32
C ARG A 39 -0.05 52.48 -2.54
N TYR A 40 -0.63 51.82 -1.54
CA TYR A 40 -1.53 52.45 -0.59
C TYR A 40 -0.94 52.42 0.81
N ARG A 41 -0.75 53.60 1.39
CA ARG A 41 -0.26 53.82 2.75
C ARG A 41 -1.46 54.07 3.68
N TYR A 42 -1.49 53.37 4.81
CA TYR A 42 -2.54 53.47 5.83
C TYR A 42 -1.96 53.34 7.23
N GLN A 43 -2.74 53.71 8.24
CA GLN A 43 -2.42 53.45 9.64
C GLN A 43 -3.31 52.32 10.18
N PHE A 44 -2.72 51.42 10.94
CA PHE A 44 -3.42 50.34 11.62
C PHE A 44 -2.73 50.07 12.96
N ALA A 45 -3.50 50.04 14.06
CA ALA A 45 -2.98 49.86 15.42
C ALA A 45 -1.78 50.79 15.75
N GLY A 46 -1.91 52.07 15.42
CA GLY A 46 -0.87 53.09 15.68
C GLY A 46 0.39 53.00 14.80
N LYS A 47 0.49 52.02 13.90
CA LYS A 47 1.63 51.86 12.99
C LYS A 47 1.26 52.19 11.55
N THR A 48 2.17 52.87 10.85
CA THR A 48 2.01 53.15 9.42
C THR A 48 2.42 51.90 8.63
N LYS A 49 1.52 51.40 7.78
CA LYS A 49 1.72 50.24 6.90
C LYS A 49 1.51 50.64 5.44
N MET A 50 2.00 49.81 4.53
CA MET A 50 1.85 50.00 3.09
C MET A 50 1.52 48.68 2.41
N ILE A 51 0.59 48.71 1.45
CA ILE A 51 0.26 47.56 0.59
C ILE A 51 0.41 47.92 -0.88
N SER A 52 0.72 46.93 -1.71
CA SER A 52 0.64 47.07 -3.17
C SER A 52 -0.80 46.83 -3.64
N LEU A 53 -1.30 47.61 -4.60
CA LEU A 53 -2.62 47.40 -5.22
C LEU A 53 -2.55 46.88 -6.66
N GLY A 54 -1.35 46.53 -7.13
CA GLY A 54 -1.08 46.03 -8.48
C GLY A 54 -0.10 46.91 -9.25
N ILE A 55 0.08 46.60 -10.54
CA ILE A 55 1.08 47.22 -11.42
C ILE A 55 0.34 47.89 -12.59
N TYR A 56 0.72 49.11 -12.95
CA TYR A 56 0.22 49.79 -14.15
C TYR A 56 0.97 49.26 -15.40
N PRO A 57 0.28 49.02 -16.53
CA PRO A 57 -1.12 49.34 -16.82
C PRO A 57 -2.14 48.24 -16.48
N VAL A 58 -1.70 47.07 -15.99
CA VAL A 58 -2.60 45.94 -15.65
C VAL A 58 -3.69 46.35 -14.66
N VAL A 59 -3.35 47.19 -13.69
CA VAL A 59 -4.30 47.88 -12.82
C VAL A 59 -4.34 49.34 -13.22
N THR A 60 -5.50 49.78 -13.71
CA THR A 60 -5.71 51.16 -14.17
C THR A 60 -5.75 52.14 -13.00
N LEU A 61 -5.62 53.45 -13.27
CA LEU A 61 -5.76 54.47 -12.23
C LEU A 61 -7.13 54.39 -11.52
N ASN A 62 -8.20 54.12 -12.27
CA ASN A 62 -9.54 54.00 -11.72
C ASN A 62 -9.66 52.78 -10.80
N GLU A 63 -9.18 51.61 -11.25
CA GLU A 63 -9.16 50.39 -10.42
C GLU A 63 -8.30 50.54 -9.17
N ALA A 64 -7.16 51.24 -9.27
CA ALA A 64 -6.31 51.51 -8.11
C ALA A 64 -7.03 52.39 -7.07
N ARG A 65 -7.87 53.34 -7.51
CA ARG A 65 -8.71 54.15 -6.61
C ARG A 65 -9.82 53.30 -5.96
N THR A 66 -10.47 52.41 -6.72
CA THR A 66 -11.47 51.48 -6.18
C THR A 66 -10.85 50.57 -5.11
N LYS A 67 -9.73 49.91 -5.43
CA LYS A 67 -8.99 49.04 -4.49
C LYS A 67 -8.50 49.78 -3.25
N ARG A 68 -8.10 51.05 -3.40
CA ARG A 68 -7.78 51.92 -2.25
C ARG A 68 -9.00 52.09 -1.36
N ASP A 69 -10.15 52.42 -1.92
CA ASP A 69 -11.36 52.70 -1.13
C ASP A 69 -11.91 51.44 -0.44
N GLU A 70 -11.77 50.26 -1.06
CA GLU A 70 -12.01 48.97 -0.42
C GLU A 70 -11.06 48.72 0.77
N ALA A 71 -9.76 48.90 0.58
CA ALA A 71 -8.78 48.76 1.66
C ALA A 71 -9.01 49.79 2.79
N ARG A 72 -9.46 51.01 2.45
CA ARG A 72 -9.86 52.02 3.45
C ARG A 72 -11.06 51.58 4.28
N LYS A 73 -12.08 50.97 3.66
CA LYS A 73 -13.24 50.41 4.36
C LYS A 73 -12.81 49.28 5.31
N GLN A 74 -11.91 48.40 4.88
CA GLN A 74 -11.36 47.35 5.74
C GLN A 74 -10.67 47.93 6.98
N VAL A 75 -9.80 48.93 6.80
CA VAL A 75 -9.13 49.62 7.93
C VAL A 75 -10.14 50.28 8.86
N ALA A 76 -11.17 50.94 8.33
CA ALA A 76 -12.23 51.55 9.13
C ALA A 76 -13.02 50.53 9.97
N ASN A 77 -13.14 49.29 9.47
CA ASN A 77 -13.78 48.18 10.17
C ASN A 77 -12.81 47.40 11.09
N GLY A 78 -11.60 47.92 11.35
CA GLY A 78 -10.62 47.26 12.21
C GLY A 78 -9.94 46.03 11.58
N ILE A 79 -10.06 45.83 10.27
CA ILE A 79 -9.40 44.75 9.53
C ILE A 79 -8.11 45.27 8.90
N ASN A 80 -7.00 44.57 9.11
CA ASN A 80 -5.73 44.89 8.46
C ASN A 80 -5.73 44.35 7.00
N PRO A 81 -5.70 45.21 5.97
CA PRO A 81 -5.77 44.77 4.57
C PRO A 81 -4.62 43.87 4.13
N SER A 82 -3.44 44.02 4.73
CA SER A 82 -2.28 43.18 4.39
C SER A 82 -2.45 41.74 4.87
N GLU A 83 -3.08 41.55 6.03
CA GLU A 83 -3.38 40.24 6.59
C GLU A 83 -4.57 39.60 5.88
N ALA A 84 -5.64 40.36 5.60
CA ALA A 84 -6.79 39.90 4.84
C ALA A 84 -6.39 39.35 3.45
N ARG A 85 -5.49 40.05 2.74
CA ARG A 85 -5.00 39.57 1.44
C ARG A 85 -4.08 38.35 1.57
N LYS A 86 -3.31 38.25 2.67
CA LYS A 86 -2.47 37.08 2.94
C LYS A 86 -3.34 35.86 3.24
N SER A 87 -4.43 36.03 3.99
CA SER A 87 -5.40 34.96 4.27
C SER A 87 -6.18 34.55 3.01
N GLU A 88 -6.60 35.49 2.15
CA GLU A 88 -7.23 35.15 0.87
C GLU A 88 -6.29 34.36 -0.03
N LYS A 89 -5.03 34.79 -0.17
CA LYS A 89 -4.04 34.05 -0.96
C LYS A 89 -3.78 32.65 -0.39
N ALA A 90 -3.69 32.52 0.94
CA ALA A 90 -3.56 31.23 1.61
C ALA A 90 -4.81 30.36 1.41
N ALA A 91 -6.01 30.94 1.42
CA ALA A 91 -7.26 30.23 1.14
C ALA A 91 -7.32 29.73 -0.32
N THR A 92 -6.87 30.54 -1.30
CA THR A 92 -6.77 30.10 -2.70
C THR A 92 -5.77 28.95 -2.86
N ILE A 93 -4.58 29.05 -2.25
CA ILE A 93 -3.59 27.97 -2.27
C ILE A 93 -4.14 26.71 -1.57
N ASN A 94 -4.81 26.86 -0.43
CA ASN A 94 -5.47 25.74 0.24
C ASN A 94 -6.55 25.09 -0.65
N GLN A 95 -7.29 25.90 -1.41
CA GLN A 95 -8.33 25.42 -2.31
C GLN A 95 -7.79 24.66 -3.53
N THR A 96 -6.65 25.08 -4.08
CA THR A 96 -6.12 24.49 -5.33
C THR A 96 -4.99 23.49 -5.12
N GLU A 97 -4.12 23.69 -4.13
CA GLU A 97 -2.92 22.87 -3.93
C GLU A 97 -3.10 21.83 -2.81
N ASN A 98 -3.77 22.18 -1.70
CA ASN A 98 -3.96 21.29 -0.54
C ASN A 98 -5.22 20.41 -0.63
N THR A 99 -5.53 19.94 -1.84
CA THR A 99 -6.61 18.98 -2.06
C THR A 99 -6.24 17.60 -1.53
N PHE A 100 -7.23 16.77 -1.18
CA PHE A 100 -6.98 15.41 -0.72
C PHE A 100 -6.15 14.60 -1.72
N LYS A 101 -6.44 14.72 -3.02
CA LYS A 101 -5.72 14.01 -4.08
C LYS A 101 -4.25 14.42 -4.14
N ASN A 102 -3.94 15.71 -4.15
CA ASN A 102 -2.56 16.17 -4.24
C ASN A 102 -1.73 15.69 -3.04
N ILE A 103 -2.29 15.81 -1.84
CA ILE A 103 -1.64 15.36 -0.61
C ILE A 103 -1.49 13.83 -0.58
N ALA A 104 -2.49 13.09 -1.08
CA ALA A 104 -2.39 11.65 -1.20
C ALA A 104 -1.29 11.21 -2.17
N LEU A 105 -1.10 11.91 -3.30
CA LEU A 105 -0.03 11.63 -4.26
C LEU A 105 1.35 11.96 -3.68
N GLU A 106 1.50 13.09 -3.00
CA GLU A 106 2.75 13.46 -2.31
C GLU A 106 3.11 12.44 -1.22
N TRP A 107 2.12 12.07 -0.40
CA TRP A 107 2.26 11.03 0.63
C TRP A 107 2.62 9.66 0.03
N TYR A 108 2.00 9.30 -1.09
CA TYR A 108 2.25 8.05 -1.80
C TYR A 108 3.69 7.98 -2.31
N GLU A 109 4.16 9.04 -2.95
CA GLU A 109 5.51 9.10 -3.54
C GLU A 109 6.59 8.89 -2.47
N GLY A 110 6.44 9.50 -1.30
CA GLY A 110 7.37 9.31 -0.17
C GLY A 110 7.34 7.93 0.50
N ARG A 111 6.40 7.04 0.13
CA ARG A 111 6.21 5.73 0.78
C ARG A 111 6.14 4.54 -0.15
N LYS A 112 5.99 4.74 -1.46
CA LYS A 112 5.74 3.67 -2.43
C LYS A 112 6.78 2.54 -2.39
N ASP A 113 8.03 2.84 -2.05
CA ASP A 113 9.14 1.86 -2.00
C ASP A 113 9.09 0.94 -0.76
N ARG A 114 8.21 1.26 0.21
CA ARG A 114 7.95 0.40 1.37
C ARG A 114 7.02 -0.75 1.04
N TRP A 115 6.32 -0.69 -0.09
CA TRP A 115 5.37 -1.71 -0.52
C TRP A 115 5.86 -2.44 -1.76
N SER A 116 5.42 -3.69 -1.94
CA SER A 116 5.60 -4.40 -3.20
C SER A 116 4.85 -3.68 -4.33
N VAL A 117 5.39 -3.74 -5.55
CA VAL A 117 4.79 -3.12 -6.76
C VAL A 117 3.29 -3.39 -6.89
N GLY A 118 2.86 -4.65 -6.83
CA GLY A 118 1.43 -4.97 -6.94
C GLY A 118 0.57 -4.35 -5.84
N TYR A 119 1.05 -4.30 -4.60
CA TYR A 119 0.28 -3.70 -3.49
C TYR A 119 0.13 -2.18 -3.63
N ARG A 120 1.19 -1.49 -4.06
CA ARG A 120 1.11 -0.03 -4.26
C ARG A 120 0.18 0.32 -5.43
N ASP A 121 0.18 -0.49 -6.48
CA ASP A 121 -0.69 -0.31 -7.64
C ASP A 121 -2.16 -0.57 -7.25
N ASP A 122 -2.46 -1.69 -6.57
CA ASP A 122 -3.80 -2.01 -6.03
C ASP A 122 -4.35 -0.90 -5.12
N MET A 123 -3.46 -0.30 -4.32
CA MET A 123 -3.83 0.80 -3.42
C MET A 123 -4.14 2.08 -4.19
N MET A 124 -3.33 2.44 -5.19
CA MET A 124 -3.59 3.63 -6.02
C MET A 124 -4.87 3.45 -6.83
N ASP A 125 -5.07 2.27 -7.42
CA ASP A 125 -6.29 1.89 -8.12
C ASP A 125 -7.53 2.06 -7.23
N ALA A 126 -7.42 1.70 -5.95
CA ALA A 126 -8.49 1.94 -4.98
C ALA A 126 -8.74 3.43 -4.75
N PHE A 127 -7.70 4.25 -4.65
CA PHE A 127 -7.86 5.69 -4.48
C PHE A 127 -8.48 6.34 -5.71
N GLU A 128 -8.03 5.99 -6.90
CA GLU A 128 -8.54 6.53 -8.17
C GLU A 128 -9.99 6.16 -8.44
N LYS A 129 -10.40 4.93 -8.10
CA LYS A 129 -11.76 4.45 -8.37
C LYS A 129 -12.74 4.73 -7.24
N ASP A 130 -12.26 4.68 -5.99
CA ASP A 130 -13.14 4.65 -4.81
C ASP A 130 -13.06 5.92 -3.95
N VAL A 131 -12.05 6.78 -4.08
CA VAL A 131 -11.86 7.95 -3.18
C VAL A 131 -11.80 9.28 -3.94
N PHE A 132 -10.87 9.41 -4.88
CA PHE A 132 -10.63 10.65 -5.63
C PHE A 132 -11.85 11.19 -6.39
N PRO A 133 -12.74 10.35 -6.97
CA PRO A 133 -13.92 10.87 -7.67
C PRO A 133 -14.86 11.67 -6.77
N TYR A 134 -14.84 11.42 -5.46
CA TYR A 134 -15.79 12.01 -4.51
C TYR A 134 -15.19 13.16 -3.70
N ILE A 135 -13.99 12.95 -3.14
CA ILE A 135 -13.34 13.93 -2.24
C ILE A 135 -11.97 14.40 -2.73
N GLY A 136 -11.48 13.90 -3.87
CA GLY A 136 -10.11 14.14 -4.32
C GLY A 136 -9.76 15.61 -4.53
N ASN A 137 -10.69 16.40 -5.10
CA ASN A 137 -10.49 17.83 -5.38
C ASN A 137 -10.87 18.73 -4.19
N ARG A 138 -11.35 18.17 -3.08
CA ARG A 138 -11.73 18.95 -1.90
C ARG A 138 -10.48 19.27 -1.07
N PRO A 139 -10.36 20.49 -0.51
CA PRO A 139 -9.28 20.82 0.42
C PRO A 139 -9.33 19.89 1.63
N ILE A 140 -8.21 19.26 1.97
CA ILE A 140 -8.21 18.19 2.99
C ILE A 140 -8.69 18.65 4.37
N ALA A 141 -8.47 19.92 4.70
CA ALA A 141 -8.87 20.54 5.96
C ALA A 141 -10.39 20.81 6.05
N GLU A 142 -11.07 20.88 4.91
CA GLU A 142 -12.51 21.18 4.83
C GLU A 142 -13.38 19.92 4.74
N ILE A 143 -12.79 18.75 4.49
CA ILE A 143 -13.51 17.48 4.37
C ILE A 143 -14.01 17.04 5.74
N LYS A 144 -15.33 16.95 5.87
CA LYS A 144 -16.01 16.54 7.10
C LYS A 144 -16.01 15.01 7.25
N PRO A 145 -16.15 14.48 8.49
CA PRO A 145 -16.29 13.04 8.72
C PRO A 145 -17.41 12.39 7.91
N MET A 146 -18.55 13.06 7.75
CA MET A 146 -19.69 12.56 6.98
C MET A 146 -19.35 12.37 5.50
N GLU A 147 -18.57 13.27 4.89
CA GLU A 147 -18.14 13.14 3.50
C GLU A 147 -17.29 11.87 3.31
N LEU A 148 -16.35 11.58 4.22
CA LEU A 148 -15.57 10.34 4.17
C LEU A 148 -16.43 9.10 4.44
N LEU A 149 -17.40 9.19 5.35
CA LEU A 149 -18.35 8.11 5.64
C LEU A 149 -19.17 7.75 4.40
N GLU A 150 -19.68 8.74 3.66
CA GLU A 150 -20.43 8.53 2.42
C GLU A 150 -19.60 7.80 1.36
N VAL A 151 -18.35 8.22 1.16
CA VAL A 151 -17.40 7.56 0.24
C VAL A 151 -17.19 6.10 0.60
N LEU A 152 -16.89 5.82 1.87
CA LEU A 152 -16.66 4.46 2.34
C LEU A 152 -17.95 3.60 2.29
N SER A 153 -19.12 4.20 2.52
CA SER A 153 -20.42 3.50 2.41
C SER A 153 -20.71 3.03 0.98
N ILE A 154 -20.23 3.75 -0.05
CA ILE A 154 -20.33 3.29 -1.45
C ILE A 154 -19.51 2.02 -1.67
N MET A 155 -18.35 1.88 -1.00
CA MET A 155 -17.57 0.64 -1.03
C MET A 155 -18.27 -0.50 -0.28
N GLU A 156 -18.91 -0.20 0.85
CA GLU A 156 -19.63 -1.18 1.66
C GLU A 156 -20.81 -1.77 0.87
N LYS A 157 -21.62 -0.92 0.23
CA LYS A 157 -22.76 -1.34 -0.61
C LYS A 157 -22.36 -2.26 -1.78
N ARG A 158 -21.11 -2.18 -2.24
CA ARG A 158 -20.54 -3.06 -3.26
C ARG A 158 -20.03 -4.41 -2.71
N GLY A 159 -20.10 -4.63 -1.40
CA GLY A 159 -19.62 -5.83 -0.72
C GLY A 159 -18.11 -5.89 -0.51
N ALA A 160 -17.37 -4.80 -0.81
CA ALA A 160 -15.90 -4.77 -0.78
C ALA A 160 -15.34 -4.46 0.63
N THR A 161 -15.79 -5.18 1.65
CA THR A 161 -15.54 -4.84 3.07
C THR A 161 -14.07 -4.93 3.50
N GLU A 162 -13.28 -5.87 2.96
CA GLU A 162 -11.83 -5.93 3.26
C GLU A 162 -11.09 -4.74 2.61
N LYS A 163 -11.46 -4.40 1.36
CA LYS A 163 -10.89 -3.27 0.62
C LYS A 163 -11.22 -1.95 1.33
N LEU A 164 -12.46 -1.80 1.78
CA LEU A 164 -12.93 -0.64 2.56
C LEU A 164 -12.05 -0.42 3.78
N LYS A 165 -11.82 -1.46 4.59
CA LYS A 165 -10.97 -1.34 5.79
C LYS A 165 -9.57 -0.82 5.45
N LYS A 166 -8.95 -1.35 4.38
CA LYS A 166 -7.62 -0.93 3.92
C LYS A 166 -7.64 0.52 3.42
N VAL A 167 -8.61 0.88 2.58
CA VAL A 167 -8.75 2.24 2.04
C VAL A 167 -8.95 3.25 3.16
N ARG A 168 -9.85 3.00 4.12
CA ARG A 168 -10.03 3.87 5.30
C ARG A 168 -8.73 4.07 6.06
N GLN A 169 -7.95 3.01 6.29
CA GLN A 169 -6.67 3.11 6.97
C GLN A 169 -5.69 4.01 6.20
N ARG A 170 -5.61 3.85 4.86
CA ARG A 170 -4.72 4.66 4.02
C ARG A 170 -5.17 6.11 3.94
N CYS A 171 -6.48 6.37 3.82
CA CYS A 171 -7.03 7.71 3.98
C CYS A 171 -6.57 8.33 5.31
N GLY A 172 -6.67 7.60 6.41
CA GLY A 172 -6.19 8.06 7.72
C GLY A 172 -4.69 8.36 7.76
N GLU A 173 -3.86 7.63 7.00
CA GLU A 173 -2.43 7.91 6.87
C GLU A 173 -2.16 9.18 6.06
N VAL A 174 -2.97 9.47 5.03
CA VAL A 174 -2.92 10.74 4.28
C VAL A 174 -3.27 11.92 5.19
N TRP A 175 -4.35 11.82 5.98
CA TRP A 175 -4.67 12.86 6.96
C TRP A 175 -3.58 13.06 8.01
N LYS A 176 -2.98 11.97 8.53
CA LYS A 176 -1.82 12.09 9.45
C LYS A 176 -0.66 12.84 8.80
N TYR A 177 -0.38 12.56 7.53
CA TYR A 177 0.66 13.28 6.80
C TYR A 177 0.32 14.76 6.64
N ALA A 178 -0.92 15.08 6.28
CA ALA A 178 -1.41 16.46 6.20
C ALA A 178 -1.30 17.22 7.53
N ILE A 179 -1.57 16.56 8.66
CA ILE A 179 -1.44 17.16 9.98
C ILE A 179 0.02 17.46 10.30
N ILE A 180 0.93 16.51 10.05
CA ILE A 180 2.37 16.70 10.29
C ILE A 180 2.94 17.82 9.44
N THR A 181 2.42 18.03 8.23
CA THR A 181 2.85 19.12 7.33
C THR A 181 2.07 20.43 7.54
N GLY A 182 1.19 20.51 8.55
CA GLY A 182 0.44 21.71 8.89
C GLY A 182 -0.67 22.08 7.90
N ARG A 183 -1.14 21.12 7.09
CA ARG A 183 -2.18 21.28 6.05
C ARG A 183 -3.56 20.79 6.50
N ALA A 184 -3.65 20.17 7.67
CA ALA A 184 -4.89 19.75 8.32
C ALA A 184 -4.71 19.75 9.84
N GLU A 185 -5.80 19.77 10.60
CA GLU A 185 -5.76 19.76 12.08
C GLU A 185 -6.34 18.47 12.68
N TYR A 186 -7.19 17.77 11.93
CA TYR A 186 -7.93 16.61 12.43
C TYR A 186 -8.01 15.51 11.37
N ASN A 187 -8.07 14.26 11.85
CA ASN A 187 -8.16 13.05 11.04
C ASN A 187 -9.48 12.32 11.32
N PRO A 188 -10.45 12.32 10.39
CA PRO A 188 -11.74 11.67 10.59
C PRO A 188 -11.69 10.15 10.47
N ALA A 189 -10.67 9.58 9.82
CA ALA A 189 -10.67 8.17 9.43
C ALA A 189 -10.75 7.16 10.60
N PRO A 190 -10.07 7.36 11.75
CA PRO A 190 -10.14 6.46 12.90
C PRO A 190 -11.56 6.34 13.47
N ASP A 191 -12.28 7.46 13.57
CA ASP A 191 -13.58 7.55 14.23
C ASP A 191 -14.67 6.82 13.42
N LEU A 192 -14.47 6.69 12.11
CA LEU A 192 -15.35 5.93 11.23
C LEU A 192 -15.15 4.41 11.30
N ALA A 193 -14.21 3.89 12.11
CA ALA A 193 -13.97 2.46 12.21
C ALA A 193 -15.19 1.67 12.73
N SER A 194 -15.93 2.25 13.68
CA SER A 194 -17.09 1.65 14.33
C SER A 194 -18.37 1.73 13.49
N ALA A 195 -18.39 2.59 12.47
CA ALA A 195 -19.55 2.81 11.61
C ALA A 195 -19.80 1.68 10.59
N PHE A 196 -18.81 0.81 10.36
CA PHE A 196 -18.89 -0.26 9.36
C PHE A 196 -18.90 -1.64 10.01
N VAL A 197 -19.58 -2.59 9.36
CA VAL A 197 -19.59 -3.98 9.83
C VAL A 197 -18.16 -4.54 9.77
N PRO A 198 -17.64 -5.12 10.86
CA PRO A 198 -16.32 -5.73 10.85
C PRO A 198 -16.27 -6.86 9.82
N HIS A 199 -15.31 -6.82 8.90
CA HIS A 199 -15.03 -7.94 8.02
C HIS A 199 -14.66 -9.17 8.86
N LYS A 200 -15.50 -10.22 8.83
CA LYS A 200 -15.16 -11.52 9.40
C LYS A 200 -14.09 -12.16 8.54
N ARG A 201 -12.89 -12.35 9.07
CA ARG A 201 -11.84 -13.08 8.36
C ARG A 201 -12.29 -14.53 8.19
N GLU A 202 -12.55 -14.94 6.97
CA GLU A 202 -12.72 -16.34 6.65
C GLU A 202 -11.34 -17.00 6.64
N HIS A 203 -11.22 -18.14 7.32
CA HIS A 203 -10.03 -18.97 7.21
C HIS A 203 -10.03 -19.63 5.83
N TYR A 204 -8.85 -19.83 5.25
CA TYR A 204 -8.75 -20.56 3.99
C TYR A 204 -9.33 -21.96 4.15
N ALA A 205 -10.16 -22.36 3.19
CA ALA A 205 -10.68 -23.72 3.13
C ALA A 205 -9.51 -24.71 3.06
N HIS A 206 -9.56 -25.71 3.95
CA HIS A 206 -8.54 -26.72 4.16
C HIS A 206 -9.23 -28.06 4.38
N LEU A 207 -8.51 -29.14 4.06
CA LEU A 207 -9.02 -30.49 4.23
C LEU A 207 -8.67 -31.01 5.62
N SER A 208 -9.60 -31.79 6.18
CA SER A 208 -9.35 -32.63 7.34
C SER A 208 -8.48 -33.83 6.96
N VAL A 209 -7.85 -34.46 7.96
CA VAL A 209 -6.97 -35.62 7.73
C VAL A 209 -7.69 -36.77 7.02
N SER A 210 -8.97 -37.01 7.33
CA SER A 210 -9.77 -38.07 6.71
C SER A 210 -10.09 -37.82 5.24
N GLU A 211 -10.05 -36.57 4.76
CA GLU A 211 -10.28 -36.21 3.36
C GLU A 211 -9.00 -36.26 2.51
N LEU A 212 -7.82 -36.32 3.15
CA LEU A 212 -6.54 -36.28 2.45
C LEU A 212 -6.29 -37.49 1.53
N PRO A 213 -6.57 -38.75 1.93
CA PRO A 213 -6.34 -39.90 1.05
C PRO A 213 -7.03 -39.78 -0.31
N GLU A 214 -8.31 -39.41 -0.32
CA GLU A 214 -9.09 -39.22 -1.54
C GLU A 214 -8.54 -38.07 -2.39
N PHE A 215 -8.15 -36.97 -1.73
CA PHE A 215 -7.59 -35.80 -2.40
C PHE A 215 -6.23 -36.11 -3.05
N LEU A 216 -5.32 -36.78 -2.33
CA LEU A 216 -4.01 -37.19 -2.85
C LEU A 216 -4.18 -38.12 -4.05
N SER A 217 -5.05 -39.12 -3.96
CA SER A 217 -5.41 -39.99 -5.10
C SER A 217 -5.96 -39.19 -6.30
N SER A 218 -6.70 -38.11 -6.05
CA SER A 218 -7.23 -37.24 -7.11
C SER A 218 -6.13 -36.46 -7.84
N ILE A 219 -5.02 -36.12 -7.17
CA ILE A 219 -3.86 -35.47 -7.78
C ILE A 219 -3.22 -36.39 -8.84
N ASP A 220 -3.10 -37.68 -8.57
CA ASP A 220 -2.48 -38.62 -9.51
C ASP A 220 -3.34 -38.90 -10.74
N LYS A 221 -4.66 -38.92 -10.54
CA LYS A 221 -5.64 -39.08 -11.62
C LYS A 221 -5.78 -37.81 -12.48
N TYR A 222 -5.26 -36.67 -12.05
CA TYR A 222 -5.43 -35.40 -12.75
C TYR A 222 -4.66 -35.33 -14.08
N MET A 223 -5.33 -35.59 -15.21
CA MET A 223 -4.71 -35.62 -16.56
C MET A 223 -4.25 -34.25 -17.12
N GLY A 224 -4.19 -33.18 -16.31
CA GLY A 224 -3.71 -31.88 -16.76
C GLY A 224 -2.18 -31.75 -16.74
N SER A 225 -1.70 -30.52 -16.56
CA SER A 225 -0.25 -30.21 -16.62
C SER A 225 0.54 -30.93 -15.52
N GLN A 226 1.55 -31.72 -15.92
CA GLN A 226 2.50 -32.36 -15.02
C GLN A 226 3.21 -31.33 -14.11
N ILE A 227 3.62 -30.18 -14.67
CA ILE A 227 4.25 -29.09 -13.93
C ILE A 227 3.35 -28.60 -12.79
N VAL A 228 2.06 -28.37 -13.06
CA VAL A 228 1.11 -27.89 -12.03
C VAL A 228 0.80 -28.98 -11.00
N ARG A 229 0.74 -30.25 -11.43
CA ARG A 229 0.54 -31.41 -10.54
C ARG A 229 1.69 -31.54 -9.55
N VAL A 230 2.93 -31.50 -10.04
CA VAL A 230 4.13 -31.57 -9.21
C VAL A 230 4.24 -30.34 -8.31
N ALA A 231 3.93 -29.15 -8.82
CA ALA A 231 3.87 -27.94 -7.98
C ALA A 231 2.91 -28.12 -6.80
N LEU A 232 1.70 -28.65 -7.02
CA LEU A 232 0.76 -28.88 -5.93
C LEU A 232 1.29 -29.89 -4.90
N ARG A 233 1.94 -30.99 -5.33
CA ARG A 233 2.56 -31.95 -4.41
C ARG A 233 3.68 -31.31 -3.59
N VAL A 234 4.59 -30.58 -4.24
CA VAL A 234 5.67 -29.86 -3.54
C VAL A 234 5.10 -28.84 -2.55
N LEU A 235 4.02 -28.13 -2.91
CA LEU A 235 3.34 -27.21 -1.99
C LEU A 235 2.85 -27.91 -0.72
N ILE A 236 2.20 -29.06 -0.88
CA ILE A 236 1.64 -29.85 0.22
C ILE A 236 2.77 -30.32 1.13
N LEU A 237 3.83 -30.90 0.56
CA LEU A 237 4.93 -31.52 1.30
C LEU A 237 5.88 -30.52 1.98
N THR A 238 6.04 -29.33 1.41
CA THR A 238 6.97 -28.31 1.96
C THR A 238 6.26 -27.22 2.77
N GLY A 239 4.96 -27.03 2.56
CA GLY A 239 4.18 -26.01 3.25
C GLY A 239 4.61 -24.58 2.92
N VAL A 240 5.41 -24.33 1.88
CA VAL A 240 5.79 -22.96 1.46
C VAL A 240 4.58 -22.16 0.97
N ARG A 241 4.70 -20.84 0.83
CA ARG A 241 3.58 -20.05 0.31
C ARG A 241 3.38 -20.35 -1.18
N PRO A 242 2.13 -20.36 -1.69
CA PRO A 242 1.89 -20.52 -3.13
C PRO A 242 2.59 -19.46 -3.98
N GLY A 243 2.83 -18.26 -3.44
CA GLY A 243 3.60 -17.22 -4.14
C GLY A 243 5.10 -17.50 -4.22
N GLU A 244 5.66 -18.13 -3.18
CA GLU A 244 7.07 -18.54 -3.11
C GLU A 244 7.31 -19.70 -4.08
N LEU A 245 6.49 -20.76 -3.98
CA LEU A 245 6.58 -21.94 -4.84
C LEU A 245 6.56 -21.61 -6.33
N ARG A 246 5.61 -20.79 -6.78
CA ARG A 246 5.49 -20.50 -8.21
C ARG A 246 6.73 -19.78 -8.73
N LYS A 247 7.38 -18.98 -7.89
CA LYS A 247 8.58 -18.21 -8.25
C LYS A 247 9.89 -18.95 -7.97
N ALA A 248 9.82 -20.22 -7.58
CA ALA A 248 10.99 -21.04 -7.29
C ALA A 248 11.86 -21.18 -8.55
N GLU A 249 13.16 -20.98 -8.37
CA GLU A 249 14.16 -21.12 -9.43
C GLU A 249 15.05 -22.32 -9.21
N TRP A 250 15.55 -22.92 -10.29
CA TRP A 250 16.44 -24.08 -10.19
C TRP A 250 17.74 -23.76 -9.44
N SER A 251 18.23 -22.52 -9.55
CA SER A 251 19.40 -22.02 -8.83
C SER A 251 19.24 -21.98 -7.31
N GLU A 252 18.00 -22.06 -6.79
CA GLU A 252 17.70 -22.03 -5.36
C GLU A 252 17.71 -23.43 -4.74
N ILE A 253 17.75 -24.50 -5.55
CA ILE A 253 17.71 -25.89 -5.10
C ILE A 253 19.12 -26.45 -5.05
N ASN A 254 19.54 -26.87 -3.86
CA ASN A 254 20.75 -27.66 -3.68
C ASN A 254 20.37 -29.12 -3.44
N PHE A 255 20.52 -29.95 -4.48
CA PHE A 255 20.20 -31.37 -4.43
C PHE A 255 21.14 -32.19 -3.54
N ASP A 256 22.40 -31.75 -3.37
CA ASP A 256 23.40 -32.47 -2.55
C ASP A 256 23.10 -32.33 -1.06
N THR A 257 22.69 -31.13 -0.64
CA THR A 257 22.36 -30.82 0.77
C THR A 257 20.89 -31.01 1.10
N GLY A 258 20.03 -31.21 0.09
CA GLY A 258 18.59 -31.37 0.24
C GLY A 258 17.91 -30.11 0.77
N VAL A 259 18.28 -28.93 0.25
CA VAL A 259 17.81 -27.64 0.74
C VAL A 259 17.36 -26.75 -0.41
N TRP A 260 16.25 -26.05 -0.19
CA TRP A 260 15.79 -24.93 -1.02
C TRP A 260 15.97 -23.61 -0.27
N GLU A 261 16.78 -22.71 -0.82
CA GLU A 261 17.04 -21.39 -0.23
C GLU A 261 16.31 -20.28 -0.99
N ILE A 262 15.27 -19.72 -0.37
CA ILE A 262 14.49 -18.61 -0.94
C ILE A 262 15.08 -17.28 -0.46
N LEU A 263 15.61 -16.49 -1.40
CA LEU A 263 16.24 -15.20 -1.09
C LEU A 263 15.24 -14.20 -0.48
N ALA A 264 15.77 -13.35 0.42
CA ALA A 264 14.99 -12.33 1.13
C ALA A 264 14.16 -11.42 0.21
N GLU A 265 14.68 -11.11 -0.97
CA GLU A 265 14.03 -10.23 -1.96
C GLU A 265 12.71 -10.82 -2.49
N LYS A 266 12.60 -12.14 -2.54
CA LYS A 266 11.40 -12.86 -2.97
C LYS A 266 10.40 -13.07 -1.82
N MET A 267 10.85 -12.85 -0.58
CA MET A 267 10.09 -13.11 0.63
C MET A 267 9.27 -11.90 1.07
N LYS A 268 7.99 -12.13 1.39
CA LYS A 268 7.06 -11.09 1.87
C LYS A 268 7.59 -10.33 3.11
N MET A 269 8.37 -11.01 3.97
CA MET A 269 8.93 -10.45 5.20
C MET A 269 10.40 -10.01 5.07
N ARG A 270 10.97 -10.05 3.85
CA ARG A 270 12.37 -9.66 3.58
C ARG A 270 13.42 -10.37 4.46
N ARG A 271 13.19 -11.64 4.75
CA ARG A 271 14.15 -12.54 5.42
C ARG A 271 14.34 -13.77 4.55
N PRO A 272 15.56 -14.29 4.37
CA PRO A 272 15.78 -15.54 3.65
C PRO A 272 14.98 -16.67 4.32
N HIS A 273 14.47 -17.59 3.51
CA HIS A 273 13.75 -18.76 4.00
C HIS A 273 14.41 -20.02 3.47
N ILE A 274 15.02 -20.77 4.38
CA ILE A 274 15.66 -22.04 4.08
C ILE A 274 14.64 -23.15 4.35
N VAL A 275 14.38 -23.99 3.35
CA VAL A 275 13.39 -25.08 3.38
C VAL A 275 14.12 -26.41 3.16
N PRO A 276 14.22 -27.29 4.18
CA PRO A 276 14.69 -28.65 3.96
C PRO A 276 13.76 -29.40 3.00
N LEU A 277 14.31 -30.25 2.16
CA LEU A 277 13.57 -31.05 1.19
C LEU A 277 13.57 -32.51 1.63
N SER A 278 12.39 -33.12 1.68
CA SER A 278 12.28 -34.58 1.85
C SER A 278 12.67 -35.31 0.57
N GLU A 279 12.98 -36.60 0.68
CA GLU A 279 13.31 -37.45 -0.47
C GLU A 279 12.22 -37.41 -1.55
N GLN A 280 10.94 -37.45 -1.14
CA GLN A 280 9.79 -37.37 -2.04
C GLN A 280 9.75 -36.04 -2.81
N VAL A 281 10.11 -34.92 -2.18
CA VAL A 281 10.17 -33.62 -2.85
C VAL A 281 11.34 -33.60 -3.85
N ILE A 282 12.50 -34.15 -3.47
CA ILE A 282 13.65 -34.25 -4.37
C ILE A 282 13.30 -35.08 -5.60
N ASP A 283 12.62 -36.21 -5.43
CA ASP A 283 12.21 -37.07 -6.54
C ASP A 283 11.19 -36.38 -7.45
N LEU A 284 10.21 -35.68 -6.88
CA LEU A 284 9.26 -34.86 -7.62
C LEU A 284 9.96 -33.78 -8.47
N LEU A 285 10.98 -33.12 -7.93
CA LEU A 285 11.77 -32.13 -8.67
C LEU A 285 12.59 -32.79 -9.78
N LYS A 286 13.24 -33.92 -9.51
CA LYS A 286 13.98 -34.70 -10.52
C LYS A 286 13.07 -35.16 -11.67
N GLN A 287 11.82 -35.52 -11.40
CA GLN A 287 10.85 -35.91 -12.44
C GLN A 287 10.55 -34.78 -13.44
N ILE A 288 10.52 -33.53 -12.99
CA ILE A 288 10.23 -32.38 -13.86
C ILE A 288 11.48 -31.70 -14.40
N HIS A 289 12.66 -32.02 -13.88
CA HIS A 289 13.93 -31.45 -14.34
C HIS A 289 14.17 -31.66 -15.86
N PRO A 290 13.87 -32.81 -16.48
CA PRO A 290 13.95 -32.96 -17.93
C PRO A 290 13.02 -32.02 -18.72
N ILE A 291 11.95 -31.51 -18.10
CA ILE A 291 10.94 -30.66 -18.73
C ILE A 291 11.28 -29.17 -18.57
N SER A 292 11.76 -28.75 -17.39
CA SER A 292 11.97 -27.34 -17.07
C SER A 292 13.39 -26.98 -16.61
N GLY A 293 14.32 -27.93 -16.51
CA GLY A 293 15.68 -27.73 -15.99
C GLY A 293 16.55 -26.78 -16.80
N SER A 294 16.21 -26.55 -18.08
CA SER A 294 16.90 -25.58 -18.94
C SER A 294 16.34 -24.14 -18.80
N TYR A 295 15.29 -23.95 -18.02
CA TYR A 295 14.67 -22.64 -17.78
C TYR A 295 15.08 -22.07 -16.42
N GLN A 296 14.76 -20.79 -16.17
CA GLN A 296 15.01 -20.16 -14.87
C GLN A 296 14.12 -20.76 -13.76
N TYR A 297 12.82 -20.89 -14.03
CA TYR A 297 11.84 -21.32 -13.03
C TYR A 297 11.64 -22.83 -13.02
N ILE A 298 11.50 -23.40 -11.83
CA ILE A 298 11.13 -24.82 -11.63
C ILE A 298 9.76 -25.10 -12.26
N PHE A 299 8.81 -24.16 -12.07
CA PHE A 299 7.43 -24.26 -12.57
C PHE A 299 7.13 -23.16 -13.60
N PRO A 300 7.60 -23.31 -14.85
CA PRO A 300 7.42 -22.31 -15.90
C PRO A 300 5.96 -22.22 -16.38
N SER A 301 5.58 -21.07 -16.92
CA SER A 301 4.31 -20.92 -17.63
C SER A 301 4.32 -21.74 -18.92
N ARG A 302 3.17 -22.31 -19.27
CA ARG A 302 2.99 -23.06 -20.52
C ARG A 302 3.14 -22.19 -21.78
N THR A 303 2.87 -20.89 -21.67
CA THR A 303 2.84 -19.96 -22.83
C THR A 303 4.10 -19.12 -22.97
N ASP A 304 4.85 -18.91 -21.89
CA ASP A 304 6.09 -18.11 -21.89
C ASP A 304 7.02 -18.66 -20.81
N TYR A 305 8.02 -19.45 -21.21
CA TYR A 305 8.94 -20.15 -20.30
C TYR A 305 9.83 -19.20 -19.47
N ARG A 306 9.89 -17.91 -19.84
CA ARG A 306 10.55 -16.86 -19.05
C ARG A 306 9.69 -16.37 -17.89
N LYS A 307 8.46 -16.85 -17.78
CA LYS A 307 7.54 -16.57 -16.68
C LYS A 307 7.23 -17.88 -15.96
N HIS A 308 6.76 -17.76 -14.73
CA HIS A 308 6.28 -18.89 -13.95
C HIS A 308 4.77 -19.11 -14.10
N ILE A 309 4.26 -20.24 -13.61
CA ILE A 309 2.83 -20.51 -13.53
C ILE A 309 2.06 -19.37 -12.82
N SER A 310 0.82 -19.13 -13.25
CA SER A 310 -0.02 -18.06 -12.69
C SER A 310 -0.44 -18.36 -11.24
N ASP A 311 -0.87 -17.31 -10.54
CA ASP A 311 -1.40 -17.40 -9.17
C ASP A 311 -2.62 -18.30 -9.05
N MET A 312 -3.42 -18.35 -10.12
CA MET A 312 -4.59 -19.20 -10.19
C MET A 312 -4.30 -20.64 -10.62
N ALA A 313 -3.09 -20.99 -11.07
CA ALA A 313 -2.81 -22.33 -11.64
C ALA A 313 -3.16 -23.46 -10.67
N LEU A 314 -2.67 -23.38 -9.42
CA LEU A 314 -2.90 -24.38 -8.38
C LEU A 314 -4.37 -24.44 -7.97
N ASN A 315 -4.99 -23.28 -7.70
CA ASN A 315 -6.40 -23.23 -7.31
C ASN A 315 -7.33 -23.68 -8.45
N THR A 316 -6.95 -23.46 -9.71
CA THR A 316 -7.71 -23.95 -10.88
C THR A 316 -7.65 -25.46 -10.96
N MET A 317 -6.48 -26.07 -10.71
CA MET A 317 -6.36 -27.52 -10.61
C MET A 317 -7.24 -28.08 -9.48
N ILE A 318 -7.14 -27.52 -8.27
CA ILE A 318 -7.96 -27.93 -7.11
C ILE A 318 -9.46 -27.85 -7.42
N ARG A 319 -9.92 -26.76 -8.07
CA ARG A 319 -11.31 -26.61 -8.50
C ARG A 319 -11.72 -27.67 -9.52
N ARG A 320 -10.87 -27.97 -10.51
CA ARG A 320 -11.13 -28.99 -11.53
C ARG A 320 -11.21 -30.40 -10.95
N MET A 321 -10.53 -30.67 -9.84
CA MET A 321 -10.64 -31.93 -9.09
C MET A 321 -11.91 -31.99 -8.22
N GLY A 322 -12.78 -30.96 -8.22
CA GLY A 322 -14.04 -30.96 -7.46
C GLY A 322 -13.93 -30.40 -6.03
N TYR A 323 -12.76 -29.86 -5.64
CA TYR A 323 -12.52 -29.36 -4.28
C TYR A 323 -12.73 -27.85 -4.13
N SER A 324 -13.54 -27.24 -5.01
CA SER A 324 -13.86 -25.82 -4.94
C SER A 324 -14.53 -25.48 -3.61
N GLY A 325 -14.00 -24.49 -2.89
CA GLY A 325 -14.51 -24.08 -1.58
C GLY A 325 -14.17 -25.03 -0.43
N ARG A 326 -13.58 -26.21 -0.70
CA ARG A 326 -13.13 -27.19 0.31
C ARG A 326 -11.62 -27.14 0.53
N ALA A 327 -10.85 -26.90 -0.53
CA ALA A 327 -9.40 -26.77 -0.45
C ALA A 327 -8.90 -25.57 -1.24
N THR A 328 -7.78 -25.01 -0.79
CA THR A 328 -7.01 -23.99 -1.51
C THR A 328 -5.53 -24.28 -1.36
N GLY A 329 -4.70 -23.76 -2.27
CA GLY A 329 -3.24 -23.89 -2.13
C GLY A 329 -2.72 -23.35 -0.80
N HIS A 330 -3.35 -22.29 -0.25
CA HIS A 330 -2.98 -21.78 1.07
C HIS A 330 -3.51 -22.64 2.23
N GLY A 331 -4.65 -23.31 2.03
CA GLY A 331 -5.26 -24.19 3.03
C GLY A 331 -4.36 -25.34 3.47
N PHE A 332 -3.54 -25.90 2.56
CA PHE A 332 -2.61 -26.98 2.90
C PHE A 332 -1.56 -26.60 3.94
N ARG A 333 -1.21 -25.32 4.04
CA ARG A 333 -0.31 -24.83 5.10
C ARG A 333 -0.95 -24.96 6.47
N HIS A 334 -2.27 -24.76 6.55
CA HIS A 334 -3.00 -24.98 7.79
C HIS A 334 -3.08 -26.47 8.11
N THR A 335 -3.41 -27.31 7.12
CA THR A 335 -3.41 -28.77 7.27
C THR A 335 -2.04 -29.29 7.77
N MET A 336 -0.93 -28.84 7.18
CA MET A 336 0.42 -29.15 7.65
C MET A 336 0.65 -28.73 9.10
N SER A 337 0.33 -27.48 9.43
CA SER A 337 0.48 -26.95 10.79
C SER A 337 -0.27 -27.81 11.81
N THR A 338 -1.54 -28.14 11.52
CA THR A 338 -2.38 -28.95 12.40
C THR A 338 -1.78 -30.35 12.61
N ILE A 339 -1.45 -31.06 11.52
CA ILE A 339 -0.89 -32.43 11.60
C ILE A 339 0.42 -32.44 12.39
N LEU A 340 1.33 -31.50 12.12
CA LEU A 340 2.63 -31.44 12.80
C LEU A 340 2.49 -31.10 14.28
N HIS A 341 1.52 -30.25 14.63
CA HIS A 341 1.21 -29.95 16.04
C HIS A 341 0.61 -31.14 16.77
N GLU A 342 -0.33 -31.85 16.14
CA GLU A 342 -0.94 -33.06 16.70
C GLU A 342 0.09 -34.17 16.90
N GLN A 343 1.07 -34.28 16.00
CA GLN A 343 2.20 -35.20 16.15
C GLN A 343 3.20 -34.79 17.25
N GLY A 344 3.10 -33.56 17.78
CA GLY A 344 3.94 -33.08 18.88
C GLY A 344 5.27 -32.48 18.46
N TYR A 345 5.45 -32.09 17.20
CA TYR A 345 6.65 -31.38 16.77
C TYR A 345 6.75 -29.99 17.40
N ASN A 346 7.98 -29.50 17.51
CA ASN A 346 8.26 -28.21 18.14
C ASN A 346 7.60 -27.06 17.37
N THR A 347 6.77 -26.27 18.06
CA THR A 347 6.09 -25.09 17.49
C THR A 347 7.04 -24.12 16.80
N ALA A 348 8.25 -23.91 17.33
CA ALA A 348 9.23 -23.03 16.70
C ALA A 348 9.69 -23.56 15.33
N TRP A 349 9.76 -24.89 15.15
CA TRP A 349 10.13 -25.51 13.88
C TRP A 349 9.03 -25.34 12.84
N ILE A 350 7.77 -25.58 13.25
CA ILE A 350 6.58 -25.43 12.41
C ILE A 350 6.42 -23.97 11.95
N GLU A 351 6.49 -23.02 12.87
CA GLU A 351 6.35 -21.59 12.54
C GLU A 351 7.51 -21.09 11.66
N THR A 352 8.74 -21.57 11.91
CA THR A 352 9.91 -21.27 11.06
C THR A 352 9.70 -21.83 9.64
N GLN A 353 9.23 -23.07 9.52
CA GLN A 353 8.94 -23.71 8.22
C GLN A 353 7.84 -23.00 7.43
N LEU A 354 6.84 -22.49 8.14
CA LEU A 354 5.78 -21.69 7.52
C LEU A 354 6.23 -20.23 7.31
N ALA A 355 7.47 -19.87 7.63
CA ALA A 355 7.98 -18.50 7.59
C ALA A 355 7.00 -17.51 8.26
N HIS A 356 6.41 -17.93 9.37
CA HIS A 356 5.60 -17.10 10.24
C HIS A 356 6.54 -16.33 11.19
N VAL A 357 6.17 -15.08 11.51
CA VAL A 357 6.87 -14.32 12.53
C VAL A 357 6.22 -14.65 13.87
N ASP A 358 7.03 -15.10 14.82
CA ASP A 358 6.58 -15.35 16.19
C ASP A 358 5.90 -14.08 16.73
N LYS A 359 4.63 -14.20 17.13
CA LYS A 359 3.81 -13.06 17.57
C LYS A 359 4.29 -12.51 18.91
N ASN A 360 5.07 -13.29 19.66
CA ASN A 360 5.70 -12.85 20.89
C ASN A 360 6.99 -12.08 20.54
N SER A 361 6.91 -10.74 20.53
CA SER A 361 8.04 -9.85 20.22
C SER A 361 9.29 -10.11 21.07
N ILE A 362 9.12 -10.67 22.27
CA ILE A 362 10.20 -11.01 23.20
C ILE A 362 11.03 -12.20 22.68
N ARG A 363 10.43 -13.24 22.07
CA ARG A 363 11.16 -14.36 21.45
C ARG A 363 11.70 -14.02 20.07
N GLY A 364 10.95 -13.24 19.29
CA GLY A 364 11.28 -12.88 17.91
C GLY A 364 12.54 -12.00 17.74
N THR A 365 13.06 -11.42 18.83
CA THR A 365 14.28 -10.58 18.81
C THR A 365 15.55 -11.39 19.10
N TYR A 366 15.44 -12.60 19.68
CA TYR A 366 16.60 -13.38 20.14
C TYR A 366 16.78 -14.74 19.46
N ASN A 367 15.78 -15.24 18.71
CA ASN A 367 15.84 -16.57 18.15
C ASN A 367 16.11 -16.56 16.63
N HIS A 368 17.40 -16.52 16.27
CA HIS A 368 17.89 -16.65 14.88
C HIS A 368 18.04 -18.11 14.43
N ALA A 369 17.70 -19.09 15.27
CA ALA A 369 17.90 -20.50 14.98
C ALA A 369 17.03 -20.96 13.79
N GLN A 370 17.67 -21.50 12.76
CA GLN A 370 17.01 -22.05 11.56
C GLN A 370 16.48 -23.48 11.76
N TYR A 371 16.85 -24.14 12.87
CA TYR A 371 16.43 -25.49 13.26
C TYR A 371 16.49 -26.52 12.11
N ILE A 372 17.53 -26.46 11.27
CA ILE A 372 17.56 -27.19 10.00
C ILE A 372 17.43 -28.69 10.21
N ASP A 373 18.20 -29.28 11.14
CA ASP A 373 18.19 -30.73 11.31
C ASP A 373 16.85 -31.25 11.85
N GLY A 374 16.28 -30.57 12.85
CA GLY A 374 14.96 -30.89 13.37
C GLY A 374 13.83 -30.68 12.34
N ARG A 375 13.94 -29.64 11.49
CA ARG A 375 12.99 -29.44 10.39
C ARG A 375 13.15 -30.46 9.27
N ARG A 376 14.37 -30.94 9.01
CA ARG A 376 14.63 -32.01 8.03
C ARG A 376 13.95 -33.30 8.46
N GLU A 377 14.12 -33.71 9.71
CA GLU A 377 13.41 -34.86 10.29
C GLU A 377 11.88 -34.67 10.21
N MET A 378 11.39 -33.50 10.63
CA MET A 378 9.97 -33.17 10.62
C MET A 378 9.34 -33.23 9.23
N LEU A 379 9.99 -32.66 8.21
CA LEU A 379 9.49 -32.67 6.84
C LEU A 379 9.61 -34.04 6.17
N GLN A 380 10.64 -34.81 6.50
CA GLN A 380 10.74 -36.19 6.05
C GLN A 380 9.58 -37.02 6.61
N TRP A 381 9.37 -36.97 7.93
CA TRP A 381 8.25 -37.66 8.57
C TRP A 381 6.90 -37.24 7.98
N TYR A 382 6.71 -35.93 7.74
CA TYR A 382 5.47 -35.43 7.15
C TYR A 382 5.24 -35.96 5.73
N ALA A 383 6.30 -36.06 4.93
CA ALA A 383 6.22 -36.62 3.59
C ALA A 383 5.94 -38.12 3.61
N ASP A 384 6.54 -38.86 4.53
CA ASP A 384 6.27 -40.30 4.74
C ASP A 384 4.81 -40.51 5.18
N TYR A 385 4.31 -39.68 6.10
CA TYR A 385 2.93 -39.70 6.57
C TYR A 385 1.93 -39.43 5.42
N MET A 386 2.21 -38.45 4.56
CA MET A 386 1.38 -38.19 3.38
C MET A 386 1.40 -39.36 2.39
N GLY A 387 2.55 -39.99 2.19
CA GLY A 387 2.66 -41.20 1.37
C GLY A 387 1.86 -42.38 1.93
N ALA A 388 1.91 -42.60 3.25
CA ALA A 388 1.13 -43.65 3.92
C ALA A 388 -0.39 -43.41 3.78
N LEU A 389 -0.84 -42.16 3.95
CA LEU A 389 -2.24 -41.79 3.72
C LEU A 389 -2.69 -42.06 2.28
N GLU A 390 -1.82 -41.79 1.30
CA GLU A 390 -2.10 -42.02 -0.12
C GLU A 390 -2.20 -43.51 -0.47
N ASN A 391 -1.36 -44.34 0.14
CA ASN A 391 -1.36 -45.80 -0.07
C ASN A 391 -2.49 -46.53 0.68
N GLY A 392 -3.23 -45.83 1.54
CA GLY A 392 -4.28 -46.43 2.36
C GLY A 392 -3.74 -47.28 3.51
N ASP A 393 -2.50 -47.05 3.93
CA ASP A 393 -1.93 -47.73 5.09
C ASP A 393 -2.70 -47.31 6.35
N ASN A 394 -3.07 -48.27 7.19
CA ASN A 394 -3.64 -47.98 8.51
C ASN A 394 -2.57 -47.29 9.36
N VAL A 395 -2.56 -45.96 9.39
CA VAL A 395 -1.62 -45.19 10.21
C VAL A 395 -2.00 -45.37 11.68
N VAL A 396 -1.40 -46.36 12.33
CA VAL A 396 -1.57 -46.60 13.77
C VAL A 396 -0.82 -45.50 14.53
N HIS A 397 -1.56 -44.67 15.26
CA HIS A 397 -1.02 -43.68 16.19
C HIS A 397 -0.39 -44.36 17.41
N GLY A 398 0.85 -44.81 17.28
CA GLY A 398 1.65 -45.32 18.39
C GLY A 398 2.35 -44.18 19.13
N ASN A 399 1.81 -43.76 20.27
CA ASN A 399 2.48 -42.84 21.19
C ASN A 399 3.54 -43.62 21.98
N PHE A 400 4.64 -44.00 21.33
CA PHE A 400 5.73 -44.73 21.98
C PHE A 400 6.53 -43.78 22.85
N LYS A 401 6.09 -43.59 24.10
CA LYS A 401 6.99 -43.12 25.16
C LYS A 401 8.13 -44.14 25.25
N ARG A 402 9.36 -43.72 24.92
CA ARG A 402 10.56 -44.51 25.18
C ARG A 402 10.55 -44.93 26.66
N ALA A 403 10.66 -46.24 26.89
CA ALA A 403 10.78 -46.84 28.21
C ALA A 403 12.12 -46.47 28.87
#